data_AF-A0A2L2WLP9-F1
#
_entry.id   AF-A0A2L2WLP9-F1
#
_cell.length_a   1.000
_cell.length_b   1.000
_cell.length_c   1.000
_cell.angle_alpha   90.00
_cell.angle_beta   90.00
_cell.angle_gamma   90.00
#
_symmetry.space_group_name_H-M   'P 1'
#
loop_
_entity.id
_entity.type
_entity.pdbx_description
1 polymer ?
#
loop_
_entity_poly.entity_id
_entity_poly.type
_entity_poly.pdbx_seq_one_letter_code
_entity_poly.pdbx_strand_id
1 'polypeptide(L)'
;GEYIAVTSFTHHPYHKFADLELPDNYNRDRFYNLPLDTMMSVLEHAVSHGRGVCWEGDISEPGFSFADGTAVLPYRAQSDAAARQSAFERFDTTDDHSMAVVGMARDSSGRRYFIMKNSWGTDNPFGGLMYLSEDYVRMKTIALFLPADCVPVRDGR
;
A
#
# COMPACT_ATOMS: atom_id res chain seq x y z
N GLY A 1 -7.52 15.50 11.67
CA GLY A 1 -8.45 14.39 11.94
C GLY A 1 -7.69 13.28 12.64
N GLU A 2 -8.39 12.27 13.15
CA GLU A 2 -7.77 11.10 13.79
C GLU A 2 -7.07 10.18 12.79
N TYR A 3 -7.46 10.25 11.51
CA TYR A 3 -6.88 9.50 10.40
C TYR A 3 -6.34 10.42 9.30
N ILE A 4 -5.41 9.90 8.51
CA ILE A 4 -4.76 10.58 7.39
C ILE A 4 -4.59 9.60 6.22
N ALA A 5 -4.80 10.11 5.01
CA ALA A 5 -4.47 9.43 3.77
C ALA A 5 -3.02 9.74 3.40
N VAL A 6 -2.20 8.72 3.16
CA VAL A 6 -0.78 8.82 2.81
C VAL A 6 -0.54 8.18 1.45
N THR A 7 0.32 8.78 0.65
CA THR A 7 0.79 8.22 -0.62
C THR A 7 2.31 8.41 -0.78
N SER A 8 2.87 7.96 -1.89
CA SER A 8 4.29 8.10 -2.23
C SER A 8 4.49 8.20 -3.74
N PHE A 9 4.63 9.41 -4.26
CA PHE A 9 4.94 9.67 -5.67
C PHE A 9 5.89 10.86 -5.84
N THR A 10 6.76 10.80 -6.85
CA THR A 10 7.89 11.74 -7.01
C THR A 10 7.51 13.00 -7.81
N HIS A 11 6.42 12.96 -8.57
CA HIS A 11 5.94 14.11 -9.36
C HIS A 11 5.31 15.23 -8.50
N HIS A 12 5.02 14.95 -7.23
CA HIS A 12 4.59 15.94 -6.24
C HIS A 12 5.64 16.11 -5.14
N PRO A 13 5.78 17.29 -4.51
CA PRO A 13 6.69 17.47 -3.39
C PRO A 13 6.35 16.54 -2.21
N TYR A 14 7.35 15.89 -1.63
CA TYR A 14 7.18 15.16 -0.38
C TYR A 14 6.88 16.10 0.79
N HIS A 15 6.25 15.53 1.82
CA HIS A 15 5.80 16.23 3.04
C HIS A 15 4.80 17.36 2.74
N LYS A 16 4.03 17.20 1.66
CA LYS A 16 2.93 18.07 1.27
C LYS A 16 1.73 17.21 0.90
N PHE A 17 0.55 17.79 1.06
CA PHE A 17 -0.68 17.19 0.56
C PHE A 17 -0.78 17.40 -0.95
N ALA A 18 -0.96 16.31 -1.71
CA ALA A 18 -1.10 16.28 -3.16
C ALA A 18 -2.46 15.68 -3.56
N ASP A 19 -3.03 16.18 -4.65
CA ASP A 19 -4.15 15.54 -5.36
C ASP A 19 -3.53 14.52 -6.31
N LEU A 20 -3.93 13.25 -6.24
CA LEU A 20 -3.47 12.24 -7.18
C LEU A 20 -4.38 12.24 -8.40
N GLU A 21 -3.79 12.37 -9.58
CA GLU A 21 -4.46 12.47 -10.87
C GLU A 21 -4.97 11.09 -11.36
N LEU A 22 -5.80 10.45 -10.55
CA LEU A 22 -6.46 9.19 -10.83
C LEU A 22 -7.91 9.42 -11.28
N PRO A 23 -8.43 8.64 -12.25
CA PRO A 23 -9.85 8.71 -12.64
C PRO A 23 -10.81 8.53 -11.45
N ASP A 24 -10.44 7.67 -10.49
CA ASP A 24 -11.27 7.32 -9.35
C ASP A 24 -11.23 8.35 -8.22
N ASN A 25 -10.28 9.29 -8.24
CA ASN A 25 -10.23 10.42 -7.30
C ASN A 25 -11.18 11.57 -7.72
N TYR A 26 -12.45 11.25 -7.92
CA TYR A 26 -13.49 12.20 -8.38
C TYR A 26 -13.61 13.44 -7.48
N ASN A 27 -13.43 13.25 -6.17
CA ASN A 27 -13.57 14.31 -5.17
C ASN A 27 -12.32 15.20 -5.03
N ARG A 28 -11.22 14.86 -5.71
CA ARG A 28 -9.91 15.54 -5.58
C ARG A 28 -9.41 15.53 -4.14
N ASP A 29 -9.58 14.38 -3.48
CA ASP A 29 -9.08 14.15 -2.15
C ASP A 29 -7.55 14.28 -2.14
N ARG A 30 -7.02 14.81 -1.02
CA ARG A 30 -5.60 15.12 -0.89
C ARG A 30 -4.91 14.10 0.00
N PHE A 31 -3.82 13.55 -0.51
CA PHE A 31 -2.99 12.55 0.15
C PHE A 31 -1.70 13.20 0.64
N TYR A 32 -1.29 12.90 1.87
CA TYR A 32 -0.01 13.35 2.39
C TYR A 32 1.12 12.53 1.77
N ASN A 33 1.91 13.18 0.91
CA ASN A 33 2.92 12.50 0.12
C ASN A 33 4.21 12.28 0.93
N LEU A 34 4.65 11.04 1.07
CA LEU A 34 5.86 10.64 1.79
C LEU A 34 6.86 9.95 0.85
N PRO A 35 8.17 9.99 1.16
CA PRO A 35 9.12 9.10 0.51
C PRO A 35 8.71 7.63 0.71
N LEU A 36 8.91 6.79 -0.31
CA LEU A 36 8.47 5.39 -0.32
C LEU A 36 8.89 4.61 0.93
N ASP A 37 10.16 4.69 1.32
CA ASP A 37 10.64 3.99 2.52
C ASP A 37 10.02 4.53 3.82
N THR A 38 9.67 5.82 3.85
CA THR A 38 8.94 6.41 4.98
C THR A 38 7.50 5.90 5.01
N MET A 39 6.81 5.84 3.87
CA MET A 39 5.45 5.28 3.78
C MET A 39 5.42 3.82 4.28
N MET A 40 6.39 3.00 3.85
CA MET A 40 6.49 1.60 4.29
C MET A 40 6.81 1.48 5.79
N SER A 41 7.67 2.35 6.33
CA SER A 41 7.97 2.37 7.76
C SER A 41 6.76 2.79 8.61
N VAL A 42 5.96 3.74 8.12
CA VAL A 42 4.70 4.14 8.77
C VAL A 42 3.70 2.99 8.78
N LEU A 43 3.55 2.28 7.66
CA LEU A 43 2.71 1.09 7.56
C LEU A 43 3.15 0.02 8.56
N GLU A 44 4.44 -0.34 8.56
CA GLU A 44 5.01 -1.33 9.48
C GLU A 44 4.81 -0.92 10.95
N HIS A 45 5.01 0.36 11.27
CA HIS A 45 4.79 0.90 12.60
C HIS A 45 3.31 0.78 13.02
N ALA A 46 2.37 1.22 12.18
CA ALA A 46 0.95 1.14 12.47
C ALA A 46 0.49 -0.30 12.72
N VAL A 47 0.86 -1.23 11.83
CA VAL A 47 0.45 -2.64 11.93
C VAL A 47 1.08 -3.32 13.14
N SER A 48 2.36 -3.07 13.43
CA SER A 48 3.03 -3.65 14.61
C SER A 48 2.49 -3.16 15.95
N HIS A 49 1.79 -2.03 15.97
CA HIS A 49 1.14 -1.47 17.16
C HIS A 49 -0.38 -1.75 17.21
N GLY A 50 -0.87 -2.68 16.38
CA GLY A 50 -2.28 -3.06 16.35
C GLY A 50 -3.21 -1.96 15.84
N ARG A 51 -2.67 -0.99 15.08
CA ARG A 51 -3.46 0.11 14.51
C ARG A 51 -4.06 -0.35 13.19
N GLY A 52 -5.36 -0.09 13.01
CA GLY A 52 -6.06 -0.42 11.76
C GLY A 52 -5.55 0.43 10.61
N VAL A 53 -5.24 -0.21 9.48
CA VAL A 53 -4.81 0.45 8.24
C VAL A 53 -5.68 -0.03 7.08
N CYS A 54 -6.26 0.91 6.33
CA CYS A 54 -6.81 0.64 5.02
C CYS A 54 -5.69 0.73 3.98
N TRP A 55 -5.65 -0.25 3.08
CA TRP A 55 -4.77 -0.28 1.93
C TRP A 55 -5.63 -0.16 0.67
N GLU A 56 -5.28 0.79 -0.18
CA GLU A 56 -5.84 1.00 -1.52
C GLU A 56 -4.72 0.79 -2.52
N GLY A 57 -5.00 0.08 -3.61
CA GLY A 57 -3.96 -0.25 -4.58
C GLY A 57 -4.43 -1.20 -5.66
N ASP A 58 -3.47 -1.55 -6.52
CA ASP A 58 -3.68 -2.34 -7.72
C ASP A 58 -3.59 -3.85 -7.44
N ILE A 59 -4.60 -4.59 -7.86
CA ILE A 59 -4.64 -6.07 -7.83
C ILE A 59 -4.74 -6.70 -9.22
N SER A 60 -4.77 -5.90 -10.29
CA SER A 60 -4.84 -6.34 -11.70
C SER A 60 -3.49 -6.84 -12.21
N GLU A 61 -2.75 -7.55 -11.36
CA GLU A 61 -1.42 -8.07 -11.63
C GLU A 61 -1.44 -9.60 -11.77
N PRO A 62 -0.66 -10.17 -12.70
CA PRO A 62 -0.51 -11.63 -12.81
C PRO A 62 -0.06 -12.30 -11.50
N GLY A 63 0.57 -11.51 -10.62
CA GLY A 63 1.08 -11.96 -9.33
C GLY A 63 0.05 -11.99 -8.21
N PHE A 64 -1.14 -11.42 -8.38
CA PHE A 64 -2.24 -11.47 -7.41
C PHE A 64 -3.11 -12.69 -7.67
N SER A 65 -3.29 -13.54 -6.65
CA SER A 65 -4.09 -14.75 -6.76
C SER A 65 -4.89 -14.96 -5.48
N PHE A 66 -6.21 -14.75 -5.56
CA PHE A 66 -7.10 -15.07 -4.44
C PHE A 66 -7.11 -16.57 -4.15
N ALA A 67 -7.08 -17.41 -5.19
CA ALA A 67 -7.06 -18.87 -5.07
C ALA A 67 -5.83 -19.38 -4.31
N ASP A 68 -4.68 -18.73 -4.48
CA ASP A 68 -3.46 -19.05 -3.72
C ASP A 68 -3.34 -18.24 -2.41
N GLY A 69 -4.18 -17.22 -2.24
CA GLY A 69 -4.17 -16.34 -1.08
C GLY A 69 -2.93 -15.45 -0.99
N THR A 70 -2.28 -15.13 -2.12
CA THR A 70 -1.02 -14.39 -2.15
C THR A 70 -1.02 -13.29 -3.22
N ALA A 71 -0.19 -12.26 -3.03
CA ALA A 71 0.22 -11.38 -4.11
C ALA A 71 1.73 -11.14 -4.09
N VAL A 72 2.39 -11.42 -5.20
CA VAL A 72 3.86 -11.30 -5.32
C VAL A 72 4.23 -10.69 -6.66
N LEU A 73 5.24 -9.83 -6.70
CA LEU A 73 5.79 -9.38 -7.98
C LEU A 73 6.63 -10.49 -8.65
N PRO A 74 6.79 -10.44 -9.99
CA PRO A 74 7.73 -11.28 -10.70
C PRO A 74 9.14 -11.26 -10.10
N TYR A 75 9.87 -12.36 -10.25
CA TYR A 75 11.24 -12.48 -9.75
C TYR A 75 12.12 -11.34 -10.29
N ARG A 76 12.81 -10.63 -9.38
CA ARG A 76 13.67 -9.45 -9.67
C ARG A 76 12.95 -8.21 -10.23
N ALA A 77 11.63 -8.11 -10.07
CA ALA A 77 10.95 -6.84 -10.31
C ALA A 77 11.55 -5.73 -9.44
N GLN A 78 11.71 -4.54 -10.02
CA GLN A 78 12.15 -3.36 -9.28
C GLN A 78 10.98 -2.85 -8.41
N SER A 79 11.29 -2.50 -7.16
CA SER A 79 10.33 -2.00 -6.17
C SER A 79 10.76 -0.66 -5.54
N ASP A 80 11.52 0.14 -6.31
CA ASP A 80 11.98 1.47 -5.92
C ASP A 80 11.02 2.60 -6.35
N ALA A 81 11.26 3.81 -5.85
CA ALA A 81 10.39 4.96 -6.10
C ALA A 81 10.29 5.37 -7.58
N ALA A 82 11.35 5.16 -8.38
CA ALA A 82 11.36 5.50 -9.79
C ALA A 82 10.54 4.50 -10.60
N ALA A 83 10.70 3.20 -10.32
CA ALA A 83 9.88 2.14 -10.92
C ALA A 83 8.39 2.34 -10.59
N ARG A 84 8.09 2.64 -9.32
CA ARG A 84 6.74 2.95 -8.84
C ARG A 84 6.13 4.15 -9.55
N GLN A 85 6.85 5.27 -9.64
CA GLN A 85 6.38 6.46 -10.36
C GLN A 85 6.09 6.15 -11.83
N SER A 86 7.00 5.43 -12.48
CA SER A 86 6.85 5.09 -13.89
C SER A 86 5.65 4.18 -14.15
N ALA A 87 5.32 3.28 -13.22
CA ALA A 87 4.14 2.42 -13.32
C ALA A 87 2.84 3.23 -13.20
N PHE A 88 2.79 4.20 -12.28
CA PHE A 88 1.65 5.10 -12.11
C PHE A 88 1.40 5.96 -13.36
N GLU A 89 2.45 6.58 -13.91
CA GLU A 89 2.34 7.44 -15.11
C GLU A 89 1.91 6.69 -16.38
N ARG A 90 2.20 5.37 -16.44
CA ARG A 90 1.76 4.50 -17.54
C ARG A 90 0.38 3.88 -17.32
N PHE A 91 -0.25 4.13 -16.17
CA PHE A 91 -1.47 3.45 -15.75
C PHE A 91 -1.32 1.92 -15.62
N ASP A 92 -0.09 1.43 -15.39
CA ASP A 92 0.19 0.03 -15.02
C ASP A 92 -0.07 -0.22 -13.52
N THR A 93 -0.39 0.82 -12.76
CA THR A 93 -0.75 0.76 -11.35
C THR A 93 -1.79 1.81 -11.09
N THR A 94 -3.01 1.35 -10.86
CA THR A 94 -4.20 2.17 -10.64
C THR A 94 -4.82 1.84 -9.28
N ASP A 95 -5.89 2.53 -8.90
CA ASP A 95 -6.62 2.23 -7.67
C ASP A 95 -7.84 1.39 -8.00
N ASP A 96 -7.70 0.06 -7.95
CA ASP A 96 -8.77 -0.85 -8.37
C ASP A 96 -9.33 -1.73 -7.24
N HIS A 97 -8.73 -1.68 -6.05
CA HIS A 97 -9.17 -2.48 -4.91
C HIS A 97 -8.71 -1.94 -3.55
N SER A 98 -9.45 -2.32 -2.51
CA SER A 98 -9.12 -1.96 -1.13
C SER A 98 -9.17 -3.16 -0.20
N MET A 99 -8.25 -3.22 0.77
CA MET A 99 -8.21 -4.24 1.81
C MET A 99 -7.80 -3.64 3.16
N ALA A 100 -8.07 -4.36 4.25
CA ALA A 100 -7.58 -3.96 5.57
C ALA A 100 -6.28 -4.70 5.91
N VAL A 101 -5.24 -3.98 6.31
CA VAL A 101 -4.00 -4.60 6.78
C VAL A 101 -4.20 -5.04 8.23
N VAL A 102 -4.00 -6.33 8.52
CA VAL A 102 -4.28 -6.93 9.84
C VAL A 102 -3.07 -7.57 10.50
N GLY A 103 -1.94 -7.65 9.81
CA GLY A 103 -0.72 -8.22 10.38
C GLY A 103 0.45 -8.25 9.42
N MET A 104 1.55 -8.85 9.88
CA MET A 104 2.75 -9.10 9.08
C MET A 104 3.22 -10.54 9.30
N ALA A 105 3.83 -11.12 8.28
CA ALA A 105 4.40 -12.46 8.31
C ALA A 105 5.77 -12.51 7.64
N ARG A 106 6.49 -13.60 7.88
CA ARG A 106 7.72 -13.95 7.16
C ARG A 106 7.63 -15.39 6.70
N ASP A 107 8.14 -15.67 5.50
CA ASP A 107 8.31 -17.05 5.05
C ASP A 107 9.61 -17.67 5.61
N SER A 108 9.88 -18.94 5.27
CA SER A 108 11.07 -19.67 5.71
C SER A 108 12.39 -19.10 5.19
N SER A 109 12.35 -18.29 4.12
CA SER A 109 13.51 -17.58 3.57
C SER A 109 13.71 -16.18 4.20
N GLY A 110 12.78 -15.76 5.05
CA GLY A 110 12.77 -14.45 5.71
C GLY A 110 12.09 -13.34 4.89
N ARG A 111 11.50 -13.67 3.73
CA ARG A 111 10.75 -12.70 2.90
C ARG A 111 9.55 -12.19 3.68
N ARG A 112 9.37 -10.86 3.70
CA ARG A 112 8.28 -10.20 4.43
C ARG A 112 7.00 -10.15 3.63
N TYR A 113 5.89 -10.28 4.35
CA TYR A 113 4.54 -10.17 3.84
C TYR A 113 3.67 -9.32 4.77
N PHE A 114 2.76 -8.55 4.20
CA PHE A 114 1.63 -7.95 4.89
C PHE A 114 0.42 -8.86 4.74
N ILE A 115 -0.28 -9.09 5.85
CA ILE A 115 -1.50 -9.90 5.89
C ILE A 115 -2.68 -8.95 5.71
N MET A 116 -3.42 -9.16 4.63
CA MET A 116 -4.58 -8.36 4.26
C MET A 116 -5.86 -9.15 4.51
N LYS A 117 -6.83 -8.55 5.19
CA LYS A 117 -8.19 -9.03 5.21
C LYS A 117 -8.89 -8.54 3.95
N ASN A 118 -9.21 -9.47 3.06
CA ASN A 118 -10.02 -9.20 1.86
C ASN A 118 -11.53 -9.31 2.18
N SER A 119 -12.38 -8.95 1.22
CA SER A 119 -13.84 -8.92 1.34
C SER A 119 -14.56 -9.89 0.39
N TRP A 120 -13.87 -10.92 -0.11
CA TRP A 120 -14.39 -11.86 -1.11
C TRP A 120 -14.82 -13.23 -0.52
N GLY A 121 -15.12 -13.27 0.77
CA GLY A 121 -15.43 -14.51 1.48
C GLY A 121 -14.18 -15.25 1.95
N THR A 122 -14.34 -16.51 2.33
CA THR A 122 -13.30 -17.30 3.02
C THR A 122 -12.78 -18.47 2.18
N ASP A 123 -13.14 -18.53 0.90
CA ASP A 123 -12.85 -19.66 0.00
C ASP A 123 -11.45 -19.53 -0.63
N ASN A 124 -10.44 -19.43 0.24
CA ASN A 124 -9.04 -19.54 -0.13
C ASN A 124 -8.26 -20.28 0.98
N PRO A 125 -6.98 -20.65 0.77
CA PRO A 125 -6.19 -21.41 1.72
C PRO A 125 -5.99 -20.76 3.09
N PHE A 126 -6.24 -19.45 3.21
CA PHE A 126 -6.04 -18.66 4.43
C PHE A 126 -7.35 -18.07 4.98
N GLY A 127 -8.51 -18.65 4.65
CA GLY A 127 -9.80 -18.23 5.20
C GLY A 127 -10.21 -16.81 4.80
N GLY A 128 -9.87 -16.39 3.58
CA GLY A 128 -10.17 -15.06 3.02
C GLY A 128 -9.05 -14.02 3.22
N LEU A 129 -7.98 -14.38 3.92
CA LEU A 129 -6.80 -13.53 4.05
C LEU A 129 -5.92 -13.62 2.81
N MET A 130 -5.21 -12.53 2.52
CA MET A 130 -4.23 -12.43 1.45
C MET A 130 -2.86 -12.09 2.04
N TYR A 131 -1.80 -12.71 1.52
CA TYR A 131 -0.42 -12.42 1.89
C TYR A 131 0.26 -11.68 0.75
N LEU A 132 0.39 -10.36 0.89
CA LEU A 132 1.04 -9.51 -0.09
C LEU A 132 2.51 -9.37 0.29
N SER A 133 3.43 -9.69 -0.64
CA SER A 133 4.85 -9.46 -0.36
C SER A 133 5.14 -7.98 -0.18
N GLU A 134 6.17 -7.66 0.60
CA GLU A 134 6.57 -6.26 0.78
C GLU A 134 6.80 -5.53 -0.55
N ASP A 135 7.46 -6.15 -1.52
CA ASP A 135 7.68 -5.56 -2.84
C ASP A 135 6.36 -5.27 -3.56
N TYR A 136 5.37 -6.16 -3.43
CA TYR A 136 4.04 -5.94 -3.98
C TYR A 136 3.39 -4.72 -3.35
N VAL A 137 3.39 -4.62 -2.01
CA VAL A 137 2.86 -3.45 -1.30
C VAL A 137 3.59 -2.17 -1.71
N ARG A 138 4.92 -2.20 -1.79
CA ARG A 138 5.73 -1.05 -2.25
C ARG A 138 5.31 -0.55 -3.63
N MET A 139 5.10 -1.46 -4.57
CA MET A 139 4.79 -1.09 -5.96
C MET A 139 3.33 -0.73 -6.18
N LYS A 140 2.42 -1.48 -5.56
CA LYS A 140 1.00 -1.50 -5.96
C LYS A 140 0.07 -0.73 -5.04
N THR A 141 0.52 -0.29 -3.86
CA THR A 141 -0.24 0.67 -3.04
C THR A 141 -0.49 1.94 -3.85
N ILE A 142 -1.68 2.52 -3.81
CA ILE A 142 -1.95 3.90 -4.23
C ILE A 142 -2.01 4.80 -3.00
N ALA A 143 -2.77 4.37 -1.99
CA ALA A 143 -2.94 5.10 -0.75
C ALA A 143 -3.03 4.17 0.46
N LEU A 144 -2.64 4.73 1.62
CA LEU A 144 -2.88 4.15 2.92
C LEU A 144 -3.73 5.10 3.73
N PHE A 145 -4.79 4.59 4.35
CA PHE A 145 -5.57 5.35 5.32
C PHE A 145 -5.34 4.79 6.73
N LEU A 146 -4.70 5.59 7.58
CA LEU A 146 -4.22 5.13 8.89
C LEU A 146 -4.25 6.25 9.93
N PRO A 147 -4.13 5.92 11.23
CA PRO A 147 -4.15 6.93 12.28
C PRO A 147 -3.04 7.97 12.13
N ALA A 148 -3.41 9.24 12.28
CA ALA A 148 -2.53 10.37 11.97
C ALA A 148 -1.28 10.44 12.87
N ASP A 149 -1.35 9.91 14.08
CA ASP A 149 -0.24 9.84 15.05
C ASP A 149 0.83 8.81 14.67
N CYS A 150 0.57 7.89 13.73
CA CYS A 150 1.59 7.00 13.16
C CYS A 150 2.46 7.68 12.10
N VAL A 151 2.03 8.83 11.57
CA VAL A 151 2.80 9.57 10.56
C VAL A 151 3.75 10.53 11.28
N PRO A 152 5.06 10.50 10.98
CA PRO A 152 5.99 11.51 11.49
C PRO A 152 5.69 12.84 10.81
N VAL A 153 4.81 13.64 11.42
CA VAL A 153 4.58 15.02 11.02
C VAL A 153 5.79 15.81 11.49
N ARG A 154 6.62 16.24 10.54
CA ARG A 154 7.59 17.30 10.83
C ARG A 154 6.78 18.58 11.02
N ASP A 155 6.59 18.96 12.28
CA ASP A 155 6.04 20.27 12.64
C ASP A 155 6.96 21.32 12.00
N GLY A 156 6.47 21.97 10.94
CA GLY A 156 7.16 23.07 10.26
C GLY A 156 7.02 24.36 11.06
N ARG A 157 7.40 24.34 12.33
CA ARG A 157 7.65 25.56 13.11
C ARG A 157 9.11 25.97 12.96
#